data_AF-A0A936KRS6-F1
#
_entry.id   AF-A0A936KRS6-F1
#
_cell.length_a   1.000
_cell.length_b   1.000
_cell.length_c   1.000
_cell.angle_alpha   90.00
_cell.angle_beta   90.00
_cell.angle_gamma   90.00
#
_symmetry.space_group_name_H-M   'P 1'
#
loop_
_entity.id
_entity.type
_entity.pdbx_description
1 polymer ?
#
loop_
_entity_poly.entity_id
_entity_poly.type
_entity_poly.pdbx_seq_one_letter_code
_entity_poly.pdbx_strand_id
1 'polypeptide(L)'
;MSVESTNDELRELSLLEQIESDPDVNQSTLATQLGVAVGTVNWHLKRLIAKGAVKVSRAERKKLRYIITPEGIALRARLAVNYVEQSFSVYRRTRQRVKDHVVKIRHAGFDRVRIVGFGDVADICKLTCLEQGISVVTDKTAPALILDGYKIRLEGLE
;
A
#
# COMPACT_ATOMS: atom_id res chain seq x y z
N MET A 1 3.14 6.28 13.74
CA MET A 1 3.41 4.89 13.30
C MET A 1 4.48 4.95 12.21
N SER A 2 5.55 4.17 12.34
CA SER A 2 6.67 4.12 11.39
C SER A 2 6.29 3.33 10.13
N VAL A 3 6.95 3.61 9.00
CA VAL A 3 6.75 2.87 7.73
C VAL A 3 6.98 1.36 7.92
N GLU A 4 7.87 0.99 8.83
CA GLU A 4 8.13 -0.41 9.21
C GLU A 4 6.92 -1.11 9.83
N SER A 5 6.11 -0.43 10.64
CA SER A 5 4.95 -1.06 11.28
C SER A 5 3.83 -1.39 10.28
N THR A 6 3.68 -0.55 9.24
CA THR A 6 2.71 -0.80 8.15
C THR A 6 3.11 -2.03 7.32
N ASN A 7 4.40 -2.16 7.00
CA ASN A 7 4.89 -3.32 6.25
C ASN A 7 4.74 -4.63 7.04
N ASP A 8 4.90 -4.58 8.36
CA ASP A 8 4.71 -5.74 9.22
C ASP A 8 3.25 -6.22 9.31
N GLU A 9 2.31 -5.30 9.39
CA GLU A 9 0.86 -5.62 9.39
C GLU A 9 0.40 -6.16 8.04
N LEU A 10 0.91 -5.60 6.93
CA LEU A 10 0.67 -6.12 5.59
C LEU A 10 1.21 -7.54 5.42
N ARG A 11 2.42 -7.82 5.91
CA ARG A 11 2.99 -9.17 5.90
C ARG A 11 2.18 -10.14 6.74
N GLU A 12 1.71 -9.73 7.92
CA GLU A 12 0.82 -10.57 8.73
C GLU A 12 -0.50 -10.86 8.02
N LEU A 13 -1.11 -9.84 7.38
CA LEU A 13 -2.33 -10.01 6.59
C LEU A 13 -2.13 -11.06 5.48
N SER A 14 -1.09 -10.88 4.66
CA SER A 14 -0.79 -11.80 3.56
C SER A 14 -0.42 -13.21 4.05
N LEU A 15 0.29 -13.35 5.16
CA LEU A 15 0.57 -14.66 5.76
C LEU A 15 -0.71 -15.38 6.18
N LEU A 16 -1.64 -14.67 6.83
CA LEU A 16 -2.91 -15.26 7.26
C LEU A 16 -3.76 -15.68 6.06
N GLU A 17 -3.79 -14.88 4.99
CA GLU A 17 -4.49 -15.23 3.73
C GLU A 17 -3.90 -16.48 3.07
N GLN A 18 -2.56 -16.57 2.97
CA GLN A 18 -1.91 -17.73 2.37
C GLN A 18 -2.10 -19.01 3.19
N ILE A 19 -2.03 -18.91 4.53
CA ILE A 19 -2.26 -20.06 5.43
C ILE A 19 -3.70 -20.54 5.39
N GLU A 20 -4.67 -19.63 5.30
CA GLU A 20 -6.08 -19.99 5.17
C GLU A 20 -6.37 -20.68 3.82
N SER A 21 -5.72 -20.21 2.75
CA SER A 21 -5.84 -20.79 1.40
C SER A 21 -5.16 -22.15 1.28
N ASP A 22 -3.94 -22.28 1.82
CA ASP A 22 -3.16 -23.53 1.84
C ASP A 22 -2.54 -23.78 3.23
N PRO A 23 -3.20 -24.58 4.09
CA PRO A 23 -2.67 -24.95 5.40
C PRO A 23 -1.35 -25.75 5.35
N ASP A 24 -1.03 -26.37 4.21
CA ASP A 24 0.16 -27.20 4.02
C ASP A 24 1.35 -26.42 3.42
N VAL A 25 1.19 -25.11 3.25
CA VAL A 25 2.23 -24.22 2.72
C VAL A 25 3.48 -24.25 3.60
N ASN A 26 4.65 -24.31 2.96
CA ASN A 26 5.94 -24.28 3.66
C ASN A 26 6.49 -22.85 3.77
N GLN A 27 7.41 -22.64 4.72
CA GLN A 27 7.97 -21.31 5.00
C GLN A 27 8.77 -20.73 3.82
N SER A 28 9.42 -21.58 3.02
CA SER A 28 10.13 -21.14 1.82
C SER A 28 9.18 -20.63 0.73
N THR A 29 8.05 -21.28 0.51
CA THR A 29 7.02 -20.82 -0.43
C THR A 29 6.45 -19.47 0.00
N LEU A 30 6.08 -19.34 1.28
CA LEU A 30 5.62 -18.07 1.85
C LEU A 30 6.66 -16.96 1.68
N ALA A 31 7.94 -17.27 1.89
CA ALA A 31 9.02 -16.30 1.76
C ALA A 31 9.19 -15.81 0.32
N THR A 32 9.14 -16.73 -0.65
CA THR A 32 9.19 -16.40 -2.08
C THR A 32 8.00 -15.53 -2.50
N GLN A 33 6.78 -15.88 -2.07
CA GLN A 33 5.57 -15.11 -2.39
C GLN A 33 5.60 -13.69 -1.80
N LEU A 34 6.16 -13.54 -0.60
CA LEU A 34 6.26 -12.25 0.09
C LEU A 34 7.51 -11.44 -0.29
N GLY A 35 8.44 -12.01 -1.06
CA GLY A 35 9.70 -11.36 -1.42
C GLY A 35 10.60 -11.08 -0.21
N VAL A 36 10.60 -11.95 0.80
CA VAL A 36 11.38 -11.80 2.04
C VAL A 36 12.24 -13.03 2.33
N ALA A 37 13.17 -12.92 3.29
CA ALA A 37 13.92 -14.07 3.77
C ALA A 37 13.03 -15.05 4.54
N VAL A 38 13.34 -16.35 4.48
CA VAL A 38 12.64 -17.40 5.24
C VAL A 38 12.65 -17.12 6.75
N GLY A 39 13.73 -16.54 7.26
CA GLY A 39 13.82 -16.11 8.67
C GLY A 39 12.74 -15.08 9.06
N THR A 40 12.40 -14.16 8.16
CA THR A 40 11.34 -13.17 8.35
C THR A 40 9.98 -13.85 8.48
N VAL A 41 9.69 -14.81 7.59
CA VAL A 41 8.46 -15.62 7.68
C VAL A 41 8.39 -16.40 8.99
N ASN A 42 9.48 -17.09 9.36
CA ASN A 42 9.52 -17.85 10.61
C ASN A 42 9.30 -16.95 11.84
N TRP A 43 9.84 -15.73 11.82
CA TRP A 43 9.63 -14.76 12.88
C TRP A 43 8.16 -14.32 12.98
N HIS A 44 7.52 -13.95 11.87
CA HIS A 44 6.10 -13.61 11.86
C HIS A 44 5.22 -14.79 12.27
N LEU A 45 5.49 -16.01 11.80
CA LEU A 45 4.76 -17.21 12.19
C LEU A 45 4.83 -17.46 13.68
N LYS A 46 6.02 -17.39 14.29
CA LYS A 46 6.17 -17.51 15.76
C LYS A 46 5.36 -16.45 16.50
N ARG A 47 5.32 -15.22 15.99
CA ARG A 47 4.54 -14.12 16.57
C ARG A 47 3.04 -14.37 16.46
N LEU A 48 2.56 -14.83 15.30
CA LEU A 48 1.14 -15.19 15.07
C LEU A 48 0.71 -16.39 15.93
N ILE A 49 1.59 -17.37 16.12
CA ILE A 49 1.35 -18.51 17.03
C ILE A 49 1.27 -18.03 18.48
N ALA A 50 2.19 -17.18 18.93
CA ALA A 50 2.18 -16.62 20.28
C ALA A 50 0.93 -15.77 20.55
N LYS A 51 0.41 -15.07 19.53
CA LYS A 51 -0.86 -14.32 19.57
C LYS A 51 -2.10 -15.24 19.54
N GLY A 52 -1.94 -16.55 19.33
CA GLY A 52 -3.04 -17.49 19.18
C GLY A 52 -3.76 -17.42 17.83
N ALA A 53 -3.26 -16.63 16.87
CA ALA A 53 -3.85 -16.45 15.55
C ALA A 53 -3.60 -17.64 14.59
N VAL A 54 -2.52 -18.38 14.81
CA VAL A 54 -2.15 -19.55 14.02
C VAL A 54 -1.81 -20.69 14.98
N LYS A 55 -2.30 -21.89 14.67
CA LYS A 55 -1.83 -23.14 15.29
C LYS A 55 -0.95 -23.88 14.33
N VAL A 56 0.11 -24.50 14.85
CA VAL A 56 0.97 -25.39 14.08
C VAL A 56 0.74 -26.83 14.54
N SER A 57 0.56 -27.74 13.59
CA SER A 57 0.50 -29.17 13.81
C SER A 57 1.50 -29.88 12.92
N ARG A 58 1.91 -31.10 13.30
CA ARG A 58 2.71 -31.96 12.43
C ARG A 58 1.77 -32.77 11.56
N ALA A 59 1.80 -32.54 10.25
CA ALA A 59 1.13 -33.40 9.29
C ALA A 59 1.91 -34.71 9.09
N GLU A 60 3.24 -34.62 9.02
CA GLU A 60 4.15 -35.76 8.89
C GLU A 60 5.47 -35.49 9.63
N ARG A 61 6.38 -36.47 9.68
CA ARG A 61 7.69 -36.34 10.37
C ARG A 61 8.49 -35.10 9.93
N LYS A 62 8.36 -34.66 8.68
CA LYS A 62 9.03 -33.48 8.12
C LYS A 62 8.09 -32.35 7.66
N LYS A 63 6.76 -32.55 7.74
CA LYS A 63 5.77 -31.61 7.20
C LYS A 63 4.98 -30.95 8.34
N LEU A 64 5.03 -29.64 8.40
CA LEU A 64 4.21 -28.82 9.29
C LEU A 64 2.93 -28.41 8.56
N ARG A 65 1.85 -28.27 9.30
CA ARG A 65 0.58 -27.71 8.86
C ARG A 65 0.25 -26.51 9.72
N TYR A 66 -0.05 -25.38 9.08
CA TYR A 66 -0.46 -24.14 9.73
C TYR A 66 -1.96 -23.99 9.60
N ILE A 67 -2.65 -23.75 10.71
CA ILE A 67 -4.10 -23.66 10.75
C ILE A 67 -4.46 -22.30 11.35
N ILE A 68 -5.20 -21.49 10.59
CA ILE A 68 -5.73 -20.23 11.11
C ILE A 68 -6.80 -20.54 12.18
N THR A 69 -6.73 -19.85 13.31
CA THR A 69 -7.72 -19.99 14.39
C THR A 69 -8.88 -19.02 14.17
N PRO A 70 -10.02 -19.16 14.88
CA PRO A 70 -11.07 -18.13 14.87
C PRO A 70 -10.52 -16.74 15.23
N GLU A 71 -9.60 -16.65 16.18
CA GLU A 71 -8.91 -15.40 16.54
C GLU A 71 -8.04 -14.87 15.39
N GLY A 72 -7.41 -15.77 14.63
CA GLY A 72 -6.65 -15.45 13.43
C GLY A 72 -7.51 -14.91 12.29
N ILE A 73 -8.70 -15.48 12.09
CA ILE A 73 -9.68 -15.00 11.10
C ILE A 73 -10.13 -13.58 11.48
N ALA A 74 -10.45 -13.35 12.76
CA ALA A 74 -10.82 -12.02 13.26
C ALA A 74 -9.67 -11.01 13.10
N LEU A 75 -8.42 -11.42 13.39
CA LEU A 75 -7.23 -10.61 13.16
C LEU A 75 -7.06 -10.25 11.68
N ARG A 76 -7.19 -11.23 10.77
CA ARG A 76 -7.09 -11.04 9.32
C ARG A 76 -8.13 -10.03 8.83
N ALA A 77 -9.38 -10.17 9.24
CA ALA A 77 -10.45 -9.23 8.91
C ALA A 77 -10.12 -7.80 9.37
N ARG A 78 -9.63 -7.64 10.61
CA ARG A 78 -9.22 -6.34 11.14
C ARG A 78 -8.05 -5.73 10.36
N LEU A 79 -7.03 -6.52 10.04
CA LEU A 79 -5.89 -6.08 9.24
C LEU A 79 -6.32 -5.64 7.83
N ALA A 80 -7.24 -6.36 7.20
CA ALA A 80 -7.79 -6.01 5.90
C ALA A 80 -8.56 -4.68 5.93
N VAL A 81 -9.40 -4.46 6.95
CA VAL A 81 -10.11 -3.18 7.15
C VAL A 81 -9.10 -2.04 7.34
N ASN A 82 -8.12 -2.22 8.23
CA ASN A 82 -7.08 -1.22 8.50
C ASN A 82 -6.30 -0.87 7.23
N TYR A 83 -5.96 -1.87 6.41
CA TYR A 83 -5.27 -1.65 5.13
C TYR A 83 -6.10 -0.78 4.18
N VAL A 84 -7.40 -1.07 4.04
CA VAL A 84 -8.30 -0.29 3.21
C VAL A 84 -8.41 1.15 3.72
N GLU A 85 -8.60 1.34 5.02
CA GLU A 85 -8.67 2.67 5.64
C GLU A 85 -7.40 3.49 5.43
N GLN A 86 -6.23 2.87 5.61
CA GLN A 86 -4.93 3.49 5.40
C GLN A 86 -4.73 3.87 3.92
N SER A 87 -5.08 2.97 3.01
CA SER A 87 -4.99 3.20 1.56
C SER A 87 -5.86 4.39 1.14
N PHE A 88 -7.10 4.46 1.63
CA PHE A 88 -7.97 5.61 1.40
C PHE A 88 -7.45 6.90 2.05
N SER A 89 -6.80 6.81 3.21
CA SER A 89 -6.18 7.98 3.86
C SER A 89 -5.05 8.55 3.01
N VAL A 90 -4.20 7.69 2.45
CA VAL A 90 -3.14 8.07 1.51
C VAL A 90 -3.74 8.71 0.25
N TYR A 91 -4.74 8.08 -0.35
CA TYR A 91 -5.45 8.65 -1.51
C TYR A 91 -6.00 10.04 -1.21
N ARG A 92 -6.76 10.22 -0.11
CA ARG A 92 -7.36 11.50 0.27
C ARG A 92 -6.30 12.58 0.48
N ARG A 93 -5.18 12.24 1.13
CA ARG A 93 -4.07 13.17 1.37
C ARG A 93 -3.39 13.59 0.08
N THR A 94 -3.14 12.64 -0.82
CA THR A 94 -2.57 12.91 -2.15
C THR A 94 -3.49 13.82 -2.96
N ARG A 95 -4.79 13.49 -3.02
CA ARG A 95 -5.81 14.32 -3.70
C ARG A 95 -5.87 15.73 -3.12
N GLN A 96 -5.81 15.88 -1.79
CA GLN A 96 -5.81 17.21 -1.17
C GLN A 96 -4.57 18.03 -1.58
N ARG A 97 -3.37 17.44 -1.59
CA ARG A 97 -2.15 18.13 -2.06
C ARG A 97 -2.27 18.60 -3.51
N VAL A 98 -2.89 17.80 -4.38
CA VAL A 98 -3.12 18.20 -5.77
C VAL A 98 -4.09 19.38 -5.83
N LYS A 99 -5.18 19.37 -5.05
CA LYS A 99 -6.10 20.52 -4.96
C LYS A 99 -5.40 21.78 -4.50
N ASP A 100 -4.54 21.69 -3.49
CA ASP A 100 -3.77 22.84 -2.99
C ASP A 100 -2.84 23.41 -4.07
N HIS A 101 -2.24 22.54 -4.89
CA HIS A 101 -1.44 22.97 -6.04
C HIS A 101 -2.29 23.55 -7.18
N VAL A 102 -3.46 23.00 -7.46
CA VAL A 102 -4.40 23.55 -8.45
C VAL A 102 -4.82 24.96 -8.09
N VAL A 103 -5.05 25.26 -6.81
CA VAL A 103 -5.33 26.62 -6.34
C VAL A 103 -4.18 27.57 -6.70
N LYS A 104 -2.91 27.15 -6.54
CA LYS A 104 -1.75 27.96 -6.89
C LYS A 104 -1.62 28.17 -8.40
N ILE A 105 -1.85 27.12 -9.18
CA ILE A 105 -1.85 27.16 -10.66
C ILE A 105 -2.87 28.19 -11.17
N ARG A 106 -4.09 28.16 -10.63
CA ARG A 106 -5.14 29.13 -10.98
C ARG A 106 -4.79 30.56 -10.58
N HIS A 107 -4.24 30.79 -9.39
CA HIS A 107 -3.80 32.13 -8.97
C HIS A 107 -2.68 32.69 -9.85
N ALA A 108 -1.83 31.83 -10.41
CA ALA A 108 -0.82 32.22 -11.38
C ALA A 108 -1.37 32.41 -12.81
N GLY A 109 -2.70 32.27 -13.02
CA GLY A 109 -3.34 32.49 -14.31
C GLY A 109 -3.32 31.29 -15.27
N PHE A 110 -2.91 30.11 -14.80
CA PHE A 110 -2.89 28.89 -15.61
C PHE A 110 -4.17 28.07 -15.45
N ASP A 111 -4.64 27.53 -16.58
CA ASP A 111 -5.76 26.58 -16.69
C ASP A 111 -5.30 25.17 -17.10
N ARG A 112 -3.98 24.97 -17.18
CA ARG A 112 -3.34 23.75 -17.65
C ARG A 112 -2.10 23.41 -16.84
N VAL A 113 -1.77 22.12 -16.78
CA VAL A 113 -0.64 21.61 -16.02
C VAL A 113 -0.05 20.36 -16.68
N ARG A 114 1.25 20.16 -16.56
CA ARG A 114 1.93 18.91 -16.88
C ARG A 114 2.02 18.01 -15.65
N ILE A 115 1.97 16.71 -15.85
CA ILE A 115 2.22 15.72 -14.80
C ILE A 115 3.48 14.95 -15.19
N VAL A 116 4.52 15.05 -14.38
CA VAL A 116 5.82 14.40 -14.61
C VAL A 116 6.01 13.31 -13.58
N GLY A 117 5.81 12.07 -14.01
CA GLY A 117 5.89 10.87 -13.19
C GLY A 117 4.89 9.81 -13.65
N PHE A 118 4.88 8.66 -12.97
CA PHE A 118 4.06 7.51 -13.32
C PHE A 118 3.49 6.84 -12.06
N GLY A 119 2.59 5.86 -12.26
CA GLY A 119 1.92 5.10 -11.20
C GLY A 119 0.69 5.79 -10.62
N ASP A 120 0.14 5.20 -9.56
CA ASP A 120 -1.17 5.59 -9.00
C ASP A 120 -1.26 7.07 -8.62
N VAL A 121 -0.17 7.65 -8.13
CA VAL A 121 -0.11 9.07 -7.78
C VAL A 121 -0.30 9.95 -9.02
N ALA A 122 0.24 9.56 -10.18
CA ALA A 122 0.04 10.27 -11.43
C ALA A 122 -1.43 10.23 -11.86
N ASP A 123 -2.10 9.10 -11.69
CA ASP A 123 -3.50 8.95 -12.05
C ASP A 123 -4.41 9.73 -11.09
N ILE A 124 -4.09 9.76 -9.79
CA ILE A 124 -4.75 10.66 -8.82
C ILE A 124 -4.58 12.13 -9.25
N CYS A 125 -3.37 12.53 -9.66
CA CYS A 125 -3.11 13.89 -10.14
C CYS A 125 -3.95 14.22 -11.37
N LYS A 126 -3.97 13.34 -12.38
CA LYS A 126 -4.74 13.54 -13.62
C LYS A 126 -6.23 13.70 -13.33
N LEU A 127 -6.81 12.75 -12.61
CA LEU A 127 -8.23 12.76 -12.27
C LEU A 127 -8.60 14.00 -11.46
N THR A 128 -7.79 14.35 -10.45
CA THR A 128 -8.06 15.53 -9.63
C THR A 128 -7.95 16.82 -10.45
N CYS A 129 -6.99 16.94 -11.36
CA CYS A 129 -6.89 18.12 -12.24
C CYS A 129 -8.11 18.24 -13.14
N LEU A 130 -8.53 17.14 -13.78
CA LEU A 130 -9.73 17.11 -14.64
C LEU A 130 -10.99 17.50 -13.88
N GLU A 131 -11.21 16.95 -12.68
CA GLU A 131 -12.34 17.31 -11.81
C GLU A 131 -12.32 18.79 -11.39
N GLN A 132 -11.14 19.38 -11.25
CA GLN A 132 -10.97 20.79 -10.93
C GLN A 132 -10.89 21.67 -12.18
N GLY A 133 -11.19 21.15 -13.37
CA GLY A 133 -11.19 21.90 -14.63
C GLY A 133 -9.81 22.41 -15.06
N ILE A 134 -8.72 21.75 -14.64
CA ILE A 134 -7.36 22.01 -15.12
C ILE A 134 -7.00 20.97 -16.18
N SER A 135 -6.64 21.44 -17.37
CA SER A 135 -6.27 20.58 -18.48
C SER A 135 -4.88 19.97 -18.27
N VAL A 136 -4.79 18.64 -18.33
CA VAL A 136 -3.48 17.96 -18.30
C VAL A 136 -2.89 17.99 -19.71
N VAL A 137 -1.74 18.63 -19.86
CA VAL A 137 -1.08 18.86 -21.14
C VAL A 137 0.35 18.33 -21.15
N THR A 138 0.99 18.36 -22.32
CA THR A 138 2.41 18.03 -22.51
C THR A 138 3.28 19.26 -22.85
N ASP A 139 2.65 20.41 -23.10
CA ASP A 139 3.33 21.66 -23.46
C ASP A 139 4.23 22.17 -22.31
N LYS A 140 5.50 22.41 -22.64
CA LYS A 140 6.53 22.84 -21.68
C LYS A 140 6.27 24.23 -21.10
N THR A 141 5.43 25.05 -21.73
CA THR A 141 5.03 26.37 -21.20
C THR A 141 4.11 26.27 -19.97
N ALA A 142 3.47 25.12 -19.75
CA ALA A 142 2.62 24.92 -18.58
C ALA A 142 3.45 24.52 -17.33
N PRO A 143 2.98 24.90 -16.12
CA PRO A 143 3.57 24.44 -14.87
C PRO A 143 3.50 22.92 -14.75
N ALA A 144 4.33 22.34 -13.90
CA ALA A 144 4.43 20.89 -13.74
C ALA A 144 4.24 20.41 -12.30
N LEU A 145 3.45 19.36 -12.14
CA LEU A 145 3.43 18.52 -10.95
C LEU A 145 4.49 17.44 -11.10
N ILE A 146 5.59 17.55 -10.36
CA ILE A 146 6.69 16.58 -10.33
C ILE A 146 6.43 15.55 -9.22
N LEU A 147 6.37 14.28 -9.59
CA LEU A 147 6.05 13.18 -8.68
C LEU A 147 7.31 12.42 -8.25
N ASP A 148 7.45 12.21 -6.95
CA ASP A 148 8.50 11.40 -6.33
C ASP A 148 7.88 10.52 -5.24
N GLY A 149 7.46 9.32 -5.64
CA GLY A 149 6.56 8.49 -4.84
C GLY A 149 5.26 9.25 -4.51
N TYR A 150 4.98 9.43 -3.21
CA TYR A 150 3.82 10.19 -2.73
C TYR A 150 4.07 11.71 -2.57
N LYS A 151 5.28 12.19 -2.86
CA LYS A 151 5.59 13.63 -2.83
C LYS A 151 5.23 14.25 -4.17
N ILE A 152 4.57 15.40 -4.11
CA ILE A 152 4.13 16.16 -5.28
C ILE A 152 4.68 17.57 -5.13
N ARG A 153 5.59 17.97 -6.01
CA ARG A 153 6.12 19.34 -6.10
C ARG A 153 5.49 20.05 -7.29
N LEU A 154 5.28 21.35 -7.16
CA LEU A 154 4.81 22.21 -8.24
C LEU A 154 5.97 23.09 -8.70
N GLU A 155 6.26 23.09 -10.00
CA GLU A 155 7.36 23.83 -10.62
C GLU A 155 6.85 24.62 -11.84
N GLY A 156 7.55 25.69 -12.22
CA GLY A 156 7.22 26.50 -13.40
C GLY A 156 6.04 27.46 -13.21
N LEU A 157 5.92 28.07 -12.03
CA LEU A 157 4.99 29.18 -11.74
C LEU A 157 5.63 30.57 -11.89
N GLU A 158 6.88 30.64 -12.35
CA GLU A 158 7.64 31.89 -12.54
C GLU A 158 7.30 32.58 -13.86
#